data_AF-U1H4H8-F1
#
_entry.id   AF-U1H4H8-F1
#
_cell.length_a   1.000
_cell.length_b   1.000
_cell.length_c   1.000
_cell.angle_alpha   90.00
_cell.angle_beta   90.00
_cell.angle_gamma   90.00
#
_symmetry.space_group_name_H-M   'P 1'
#
loop_
_entity.id
_entity.type
_entity.pdbx_description
1 polymer ?
#
loop_
_entity_poly.entity_id
_entity_poly.type
_entity_poly.pdbx_seq_one_letter_code
_entity_poly.pdbx_strand_id
1 'polypeptide(L)'
;MDSLMSIIGIVVLLTIAFLLSNNRKAISLRTVGGAFLIQIGIGALVLYSELGRQALLGAAEAVNKVIAYGNEGISFLFGGLVSDKMFELFGGGGFIFAFRVLPAIVFFASLISVLYYLGIMQWVIRLIGGFLQKILGTSKTESMSAAANIFVGQTEAPLIVRPYIATMTQYDTI
;
A
#
# COMPACT_ATOMS: atom_id res chain seq x y z
N MET A 1 1.99 -19.26 -23.94
CA MET A 1 2.05 -17.96 -24.66
C MET A 1 1.90 -16.79 -23.69
N ASP A 2 1.24 -16.99 -22.55
CA ASP A 2 0.97 -15.94 -21.55
C ASP A 2 2.24 -15.40 -20.88
N SER A 3 3.21 -16.25 -20.53
CA SER A 3 4.47 -15.80 -19.93
C SER A 3 5.30 -14.90 -20.87
N LEU A 4 5.24 -15.15 -22.18
CA LEU A 4 5.91 -14.31 -23.17
C LEU A 4 5.24 -12.94 -23.25
N MET A 5 3.90 -12.90 -23.19
CA MET A 5 3.14 -11.64 -23.15
C MET A 5 3.45 -10.82 -21.89
N SER A 6 3.58 -11.46 -20.72
CA SER A 6 3.97 -10.79 -19.49
C SER A 6 5.37 -10.16 -19.58
N ILE A 7 6.34 -10.88 -20.16
CA ILE A 7 7.70 -10.35 -20.36
C ILE A 7 7.69 -9.17 -21.34
N ILE A 8 6.95 -9.28 -22.45
CA ILE A 8 6.80 -8.19 -23.41
C ILE A 8 6.17 -6.96 -22.73
N GLY A 9 5.13 -7.14 -21.92
CA GLY A 9 4.50 -6.05 -21.17
C GLY A 9 5.48 -5.31 -20.26
N ILE A 10 6.31 -6.05 -19.52
CA ILE A 10 7.37 -5.46 -18.68
C ILE A 10 8.35 -4.63 -19.52
N VAL A 11 8.84 -5.20 -20.63
CA VAL A 11 9.81 -4.51 -21.51
C VAL A 11 9.19 -3.24 -22.10
N VAL A 12 7.92 -3.28 -22.51
CA VAL A 12 7.21 -2.11 -23.05
C VAL A 12 7.08 -1.02 -21.98
N LEU A 13 6.67 -1.36 -20.75
CA LEU A 13 6.56 -0.37 -19.67
C LEU A 13 7.91 0.27 -19.33
N LEU A 14 8.98 -0.52 -19.24
CA LEU A 14 10.33 0.00 -19.02
C LEU A 14 10.81 0.87 -20.19
N THR A 15 10.45 0.51 -21.42
CA THR A 15 10.80 1.30 -22.62
C THR A 15 10.08 2.65 -22.61
N ILE A 16 8.79 2.67 -22.26
CA ILE A 16 8.02 3.92 -22.13
C ILE A 16 8.64 4.82 -21.05
N ALA A 17 8.95 4.26 -19.87
CA ALA A 17 9.61 4.99 -18.80
C ALA A 17 10.98 5.56 -19.23
N PHE A 18 11.76 4.79 -19.99
CA PHE A 18 13.04 5.24 -20.55
C PHE A 18 12.87 6.36 -21.59
N LEU A 19 11.86 6.27 -22.46
CA LEU A 19 11.58 7.27 -23.49
C LEU A 19 11.15 8.60 -22.89
N LEU A 20 10.31 8.56 -21.85
CA LEU A 20 9.80 9.72 -21.12
C LEU A 20 10.78 10.26 -20.05
N SER A 21 11.94 9.62 -19.87
CA SER A 21 12.94 10.06 -18.89
C SER A 21 13.55 11.42 -19.27
N ASN A 22 13.51 12.36 -18.33
CA ASN A 22 14.08 13.69 -18.49
C ASN A 22 15.61 13.67 -18.71
N ASN A 23 16.32 12.74 -18.08
CA ASN A 23 17.76 12.56 -18.27
C ASN A 23 18.15 11.08 -18.27
N ARG A 24 18.16 10.49 -19.46
CA ARG A 24 18.48 9.07 -19.69
C ARG A 24 19.87 8.64 -19.21
N LYS A 25 20.82 9.58 -19.12
CA LYS A 25 22.21 9.30 -18.69
C LYS A 25 22.38 9.31 -17.17
N ALA A 26 21.45 9.92 -16.44
CA ALA A 26 21.47 9.99 -14.98
C ALA A 26 20.74 8.80 -14.31
N ILE A 27 20.23 7.84 -15.09
CA ILE A 27 19.51 6.68 -14.55
C ILE A 27 20.48 5.77 -13.80
N SER A 28 20.28 5.63 -12.48
CA SER A 28 21.04 4.70 -11.66
C SER A 28 20.56 3.26 -11.88
N LEU A 29 21.32 2.48 -12.65
CA LEU A 29 21.01 1.08 -12.93
C LEU A 29 20.88 0.22 -11.65
N ARG A 30 21.62 0.56 -10.59
CA ARG A 30 21.50 -0.07 -9.28
C ARG A 30 20.11 0.14 -8.67
N THR A 31 19.58 1.35 -8.72
CA THR A 31 18.28 1.69 -8.13
C THR A 31 17.15 1.10 -8.94
N VAL A 32 17.14 1.31 -10.26
CA VAL A 32 16.06 0.81 -11.14
C VAL A 32 16.06 -0.71 -11.19
N GLY A 33 17.22 -1.33 -11.41
CA GLY A 33 17.36 -2.79 -11.42
C GLY A 33 17.06 -3.42 -10.06
N GLY A 34 17.54 -2.80 -8.97
CA GLY A 34 17.24 -3.24 -7.61
C GLY A 34 15.75 -3.16 -7.28
N ALA A 35 15.08 -2.06 -7.65
CA ALA A 35 13.65 -1.88 -7.38
C ALA A 35 12.82 -2.91 -8.15
N PHE A 36 13.16 -3.12 -9.42
CA PHE A 36 12.51 -4.12 -10.25
C PHE A 36 12.71 -5.55 -9.72
N LEU A 37 13.93 -5.90 -9.29
CA LEU A 37 14.21 -7.19 -8.68
C LEU A 37 13.49 -7.41 -7.35
N ILE A 38 13.40 -6.38 -6.49
CA ILE A 38 12.60 -6.45 -5.25
C ILE A 38 11.12 -6.69 -5.60
N GLN A 39 10.58 -5.96 -6.59
CA GLN A 39 9.18 -6.09 -6.98
C GLN A 39 8.86 -7.50 -7.50
N ILE A 40 9.69 -8.04 -8.40
CA ILE A 40 9.54 -9.43 -8.87
C ILE A 40 9.75 -10.42 -7.72
N GLY A 41 10.76 -10.19 -6.88
CA GLY A 41 11.10 -11.07 -5.76
C GLY A 41 9.96 -11.18 -4.74
N ILE A 42 9.34 -10.05 -4.36
CA ILE A 42 8.17 -10.04 -3.48
C ILE A 42 6.99 -10.73 -4.15
N GLY A 43 6.73 -10.44 -5.43
CA GLY A 43 5.65 -11.08 -6.18
C GLY A 43 5.82 -12.60 -6.25
N ALA A 44 7.01 -13.09 -6.56
CA ALA A 44 7.32 -14.51 -6.59
C ALA A 44 7.24 -15.15 -5.19
N LEU A 45 7.77 -14.48 -4.16
CA LEU A 45 7.69 -14.97 -2.79
C LEU A 45 6.24 -15.14 -2.37
N VAL A 46 5.40 -14.13 -2.60
CA VAL A 46 4.03 -14.12 -2.09
C VAL A 46 3.06 -14.95 -2.94
N LEU A 47 3.22 -14.98 -4.26
CA LEU A 47 2.27 -15.64 -5.17
C LEU A 47 2.71 -17.04 -5.63
N TYR A 48 4.01 -17.33 -5.64
CA TYR A 48 4.52 -18.62 -6.13
C TYR A 48 5.01 -19.54 -5.00
N SER A 49 5.60 -19.01 -3.92
CA SER A 49 6.05 -19.81 -2.79
C SER A 49 4.90 -20.19 -1.86
N GLU A 50 4.85 -21.46 -1.42
CA GLU A 50 3.86 -21.96 -0.46
C GLU A 50 3.89 -21.17 0.85
N LEU A 51 5.10 -20.96 1.41
CA LEU A 51 5.27 -20.21 2.66
C LEU A 51 4.82 -18.75 2.52
N GLY A 52 5.11 -18.11 1.39
CA GLY A 52 4.72 -16.74 1.16
C GLY A 52 3.21 -16.58 0.93
N ARG A 53 2.58 -17.54 0.24
CA ARG A 53 1.11 -17.58 0.10
C ARG A 53 0.43 -17.75 1.45
N GLN A 54 0.92 -18.66 2.30
CA GLN A 54 0.40 -18.84 3.65
C GLN A 54 0.59 -17.59 4.52
N ALA A 55 1.75 -16.94 4.43
CA ALA A 55 1.99 -15.68 5.12
C ALA A 55 1.05 -14.56 4.66
N LEU A 56 0.81 -14.44 3.34
CA LEU A 56 -0.14 -13.47 2.80
C LEU A 56 -1.57 -13.76 3.23
N LEU A 57 -2.00 -15.03 3.19
CA LEU A 57 -3.33 -15.42 3.64
C LEU A 57 -3.51 -15.13 5.14
N GLY A 58 -2.51 -15.43 5.97
CA GLY A 58 -2.53 -15.07 7.39
C GLY A 58 -2.63 -13.56 7.62
N ALA A 59 -1.92 -12.75 6.84
CA ALA A 59 -2.03 -11.29 6.89
C ALA A 59 -3.43 -10.81 6.44
N ALA A 60 -3.98 -11.38 5.36
CA ALA A 60 -5.31 -11.07 4.87
C ALA A 60 -6.40 -11.44 5.89
N GLU A 61 -6.29 -12.59 6.55
CA GLU A 61 -7.17 -13.00 7.63
C GLU A 61 -7.08 -12.07 8.84
N ALA A 62 -5.88 -11.62 9.21
CA ALA A 62 -5.72 -10.63 10.28
C ALA A 62 -6.41 -9.30 9.94
N VAL A 63 -6.25 -8.80 8.71
CA VAL A 63 -6.96 -7.60 8.24
C VAL A 63 -8.47 -7.83 8.23
N ASN A 64 -8.95 -8.99 7.77
CA ASN A 64 -10.37 -9.31 7.79
C ASN A 64 -10.95 -9.35 9.21
N LYS A 65 -10.21 -9.85 10.20
CA LYS A 65 -10.63 -9.78 11.61
C LYS A 65 -10.75 -8.33 12.10
N VAL A 66 -9.81 -7.47 11.72
CA VAL A 66 -9.87 -6.03 12.04
C VAL A 66 -11.10 -5.38 11.39
N ILE A 67 -11.40 -5.69 10.12
CA ILE A 67 -12.62 -5.24 9.43
C ILE A 67 -13.86 -5.72 10.19
N ALA A 68 -13.89 -6.97 10.64
CA ALA A 68 -15.02 -7.53 11.39
C ALA A 68 -15.27 -6.76 12.70
N TYR A 69 -14.22 -6.37 13.44
CA TYR A 69 -14.38 -5.52 14.63
C TYR A 69 -14.94 -4.14 14.28
N GLY A 70 -14.54 -3.56 13.16
CA GLY A 70 -15.13 -2.32 12.65
C GLY A 70 -16.61 -2.47 12.32
N ASN A 71 -16.98 -3.58 11.68
CA ASN A 71 -18.36 -3.88 11.31
C ASN A 71 -19.30 -4.00 12.52
N GLU A 72 -18.83 -4.50 13.66
CA GLU A 72 -19.61 -4.47 14.91
C GLU A 72 -19.98 -3.03 15.32
N GLY A 73 -19.04 -2.09 15.21
CA GLY A 73 -19.30 -0.68 15.46
C GLY A 73 -20.27 -0.04 14.46
N ILE A 74 -20.20 -0.45 13.20
CA ILE A 74 -21.14 -0.02 12.14
C ILE A 74 -22.54 -0.57 12.43
N SER A 75 -22.63 -1.82 12.82
CA SER A 75 -23.88 -2.50 13.17
C SER A 75 -24.53 -1.85 14.40
N PHE A 76 -23.73 -1.44 15.39
CA PHE A 76 -24.22 -0.64 16.52
C PHE A 76 -24.79 0.72 16.08
N LEU A 77 -24.15 1.41 15.13
CA LEU A 77 -24.55 2.74 14.66
C LEU A 77 -25.79 2.72 13.75
N PHE A 78 -25.85 1.79 12.81
CA PHE A 78 -26.86 1.75 11.74
C PHE A 78 -27.88 0.61 11.89
N GLY A 79 -27.67 -0.30 12.85
CA GLY A 79 -28.60 -1.37 13.19
C GLY A 79 -29.05 -2.19 11.99
N GLY A 80 -30.38 -2.27 11.80
CA GLY A 80 -30.99 -3.06 10.74
C GLY A 80 -30.62 -2.64 9.31
N LEU A 81 -30.13 -1.41 9.08
CA LEU A 81 -29.79 -0.91 7.74
C LEU A 81 -28.52 -1.54 7.15
N VAL A 82 -27.73 -2.21 7.97
CA VAL A 82 -26.55 -2.99 7.54
C VAL A 82 -26.73 -4.49 7.79
N SER A 83 -27.92 -4.92 8.20
CA SER A 83 -28.26 -6.33 8.42
C SER A 83 -28.58 -7.07 7.13
N ASP A 84 -28.59 -8.40 7.19
CA ASP A 84 -28.94 -9.25 6.04
C ASP A 84 -30.39 -9.11 5.61
N LYS A 85 -31.26 -8.64 6.51
CA LYS A 85 -32.67 -8.33 6.23
C LYS A 85 -32.82 -7.28 5.11
N MET A 86 -31.83 -6.42 4.91
CA MET A 86 -31.83 -5.47 3.79
C MET A 86 -31.70 -6.16 2.43
N PHE A 87 -30.99 -7.29 2.36
CA PHE A 87 -30.91 -8.08 1.14
C PHE A 87 -32.19 -8.85 0.86
N GLU A 88 -32.89 -9.31 1.91
CA GLU A 88 -34.21 -9.93 1.75
C GLU A 88 -35.26 -8.94 1.24
N LEU A 89 -35.24 -7.70 1.74
CA LEU A 89 -36.21 -6.67 1.38
C LEU A 89 -35.93 -5.98 0.02
N PHE A 90 -34.65 -5.73 -0.28
CA PHE A 90 -34.24 -4.93 -1.44
C PHE A 90 -33.41 -5.70 -2.47
N GLY A 91 -33.23 -7.02 -2.29
CA GLY A 91 -32.37 -7.83 -3.15
C GLY A 91 -30.95 -7.27 -3.18
N GLY A 92 -30.38 -7.12 -4.39
CA GLY A 92 -29.07 -6.49 -4.58
C GLY A 92 -28.97 -5.04 -4.08
N GLY A 93 -30.09 -4.33 -3.94
CA GLY A 93 -30.16 -2.98 -3.35
C GLY A 93 -29.97 -2.95 -1.83
N GLY A 94 -29.95 -4.10 -1.17
CA GLY A 94 -29.68 -4.23 0.27
C GLY A 94 -28.25 -3.86 0.66
N PHE A 95 -27.34 -3.78 -0.31
CA PHE A 95 -25.99 -3.26 -0.10
C PHE A 95 -25.99 -1.73 -0.18
N ILE A 96 -26.25 -1.07 0.95
CA ILE A 96 -26.13 0.39 1.03
C ILE A 96 -24.64 0.76 1.16
N PHE A 97 -24.04 1.17 0.05
CA PHE A 97 -22.64 1.57 -0.03
C PHE A 97 -22.25 2.57 1.06
N ALA A 98 -23.08 3.59 1.28
CA ALA A 98 -22.82 4.65 2.24
C ALA A 98 -22.67 4.16 3.69
N PHE A 99 -23.34 3.07 4.08
CA PHE A 99 -23.29 2.53 5.44
C PHE A 99 -22.32 1.36 5.59
N ARG A 100 -22.00 0.65 4.50
CA ARG A 100 -21.08 -0.49 4.53
C ARG A 100 -19.63 -0.12 4.21
N VAL A 101 -19.40 0.90 3.38
CA VAL A 101 -18.06 1.25 2.90
C VAL A 101 -17.50 2.49 3.60
N LEU A 102 -18.26 3.58 3.68
CA LEU A 102 -17.75 4.85 4.25
C LEU A 102 -17.36 4.73 5.74
N PRO A 103 -18.15 4.07 6.61
CA PRO A 103 -17.80 3.96 8.03
C PRO A 103 -16.56 3.08 8.26
N ALA A 104 -16.30 2.10 7.38
CA ALA A 104 -15.08 1.31 7.43
C ALA A 104 -13.85 2.20 7.21
N ILE A 105 -13.91 3.17 6.29
CA ILE A 105 -12.84 4.16 6.09
C ILE A 105 -12.59 4.96 7.37
N VAL A 106 -13.64 5.43 8.06
CA VAL A 106 -13.52 6.18 9.32
C VAL A 106 -12.89 5.32 10.42
N PHE A 107 -13.30 4.06 10.53
CA PHE A 107 -12.72 3.11 11.48
C PHE A 107 -11.22 2.90 11.21
N PHE A 108 -10.83 2.62 9.97
CA PHE A 108 -9.42 2.43 9.62
C PHE A 108 -8.59 3.70 9.81
N ALA A 109 -9.12 4.88 9.47
CA ALA A 109 -8.44 6.14 9.69
C ALA A 109 -8.15 6.38 11.19
N SER A 110 -9.14 6.12 12.06
CA SER A 110 -8.94 6.25 13.51
C SER A 110 -7.97 5.20 14.06
N LEU A 111 -8.04 3.95 13.59
CA LEU A 111 -7.09 2.90 13.95
C LEU A 111 -5.65 3.26 13.56
N ILE A 112 -5.44 3.70 12.32
CA ILE A 112 -4.14 4.14 11.83
C ILE A 112 -3.64 5.32 12.69
N SER A 113 -4.49 6.31 12.98
CA SER A 113 -4.13 7.43 13.87
C SER A 113 -3.66 6.96 15.24
N VAL A 114 -4.31 5.95 15.83
CA VAL A 114 -3.89 5.35 17.10
C VAL A 114 -2.54 4.64 16.95
N LEU A 115 -2.32 3.88 15.88
CA LEU A 115 -1.05 3.21 15.61
C LEU A 115 0.11 4.21 15.40
N TYR A 116 -0.17 5.38 14.84
CA TYR A 116 0.79 6.50 14.76
C TYR A 116 1.06 7.11 16.13
N TYR A 117 0.04 7.34 16.95
CA TYR A 117 0.23 7.86 18.30
C TYR A 117 1.06 6.91 19.17
N LEU A 118 0.84 5.60 19.03
CA LEU A 118 1.59 4.55 19.75
C LEU A 118 3.02 4.32 19.23
N GLY A 119 3.40 4.91 18.09
CA GLY A 119 4.75 4.75 17.53
C GLY A 119 4.97 3.51 16.64
N ILE A 120 3.95 2.66 16.48
CA ILE A 120 4.06 1.39 15.74
C ILE A 120 4.30 1.65 14.25
N MET A 121 3.55 2.58 13.67
CA MET A 121 3.69 2.94 12.26
C MET A 121 5.09 3.47 11.93
N GLN A 122 5.63 4.32 12.80
CA GLN A 122 6.96 4.88 12.64
C GLN A 122 8.03 3.78 12.72
N TRP A 123 7.83 2.77 13.56
CA TRP A 123 8.75 1.64 13.64
C TRP A 123 8.73 0.79 12.35
N VAL A 124 7.54 0.43 11.85
CA VAL A 124 7.38 -0.34 10.60
C VAL A 124 7.95 0.42 9.40
N ILE A 125 7.62 1.71 9.26
CA ILE A 125 8.11 2.55 8.16
C ILE A 125 9.63 2.68 8.18
N ARG A 126 10.25 2.85 9.36
CA ARG A 126 11.71 2.90 9.47
C ARG A 126 12.37 1.60 9.07
N LEU A 127 11.77 0.46 9.41
CA LEU A 127 12.29 -0.86 9.07
C LEU A 127 12.25 -1.07 7.54
N ILE A 128 11.08 -0.86 6.93
CA ILE A 128 10.90 -1.06 5.48
C ILE A 128 11.70 -0.01 4.68
N GLY A 129 11.59 1.27 5.04
CA GLY A 129 12.30 2.36 4.37
C GLY A 129 13.81 2.23 4.50
N GLY A 130 14.32 1.82 5.67
CA GLY A 130 15.74 1.54 5.86
C GLY A 130 16.25 0.35 5.03
N PHE A 131 15.43 -0.70 4.90
CA PHE A 131 15.73 -1.84 4.03
C PHE A 131 15.79 -1.43 2.55
N LEU A 132 14.80 -0.66 2.08
CA LEU A 132 14.77 -0.13 0.71
C LEU A 132 15.98 0.78 0.43
N GLN A 133 16.28 1.70 1.35
CA GLN A 133 17.42 2.61 1.24
C GLN A 133 18.74 1.83 1.08
N LYS A 134 18.95 0.78 1.88
CA LYS A 134 20.18 0.00 1.86
C LYS A 134 20.38 -0.77 0.54
N ILE A 135 19.30 -1.29 -0.03
CA ILE A 135 19.37 -2.06 -1.28
C ILE A 135 19.47 -1.13 -2.48
N LEU A 136 18.59 -0.14 -2.56
CA LEU A 136 18.42 0.72 -3.74
C LEU A 136 19.40 1.89 -3.78
N GLY A 137 19.99 2.28 -2.65
CA GLY A 137 20.88 3.44 -2.53
C GLY A 137 20.16 4.79 -2.69
N THR A 138 18.83 4.80 -2.57
CA THR A 138 17.97 5.98 -2.65
C THR A 138 18.11 6.89 -1.43
N SER A 139 17.55 8.09 -1.49
CA SER A 139 17.61 9.00 -0.35
C SER A 139 16.81 8.43 0.83
N LYS A 140 17.21 8.77 2.06
CA LYS A 140 16.50 8.30 3.27
C LYS A 140 15.05 8.78 3.22
N THR A 141 14.80 10.00 2.77
CA THR A 141 13.46 10.60 2.73
C THR A 141 12.58 9.93 1.67
N GLU A 142 13.10 9.66 0.47
CA GLU A 142 12.40 8.91 -0.58
C GLU A 142 12.02 7.51 -0.10
N SER A 143 12.97 6.79 0.51
CA SER A 143 12.76 5.41 0.94
C SER A 143 11.74 5.31 2.07
N MET A 144 11.75 6.28 3.00
CA MET A 144 10.77 6.37 4.09
C MET A 144 9.39 6.79 3.56
N SER A 145 9.33 7.69 2.58
CA SER A 145 8.08 8.09 1.92
C SER A 145 7.46 6.92 1.15
N ALA A 146 8.27 6.18 0.38
CA ALA A 146 7.84 4.99 -0.34
C ALA A 146 7.31 3.90 0.61
N ALA A 147 7.98 3.68 1.76
CA ALA A 147 7.51 2.75 2.78
C ALA A 147 6.22 3.22 3.47
N ALA A 148 6.05 4.52 3.69
CA ALA A 148 4.83 5.08 4.26
C ALA A 148 3.63 4.94 3.34
N ASN A 149 3.81 5.14 2.02
CA ASN A 149 2.77 4.99 1.00
C ASN A 149 2.15 3.58 0.91
N ILE A 150 2.78 2.57 1.52
CA ILE A 150 2.20 1.22 1.64
C ILE A 150 0.98 1.23 2.57
N PHE A 151 0.96 2.10 3.58
CA PHE A 151 -0.04 2.07 4.65
C PHE A 151 -0.91 3.32 4.74
N VAL A 152 -0.36 4.48 4.35
CA VAL A 152 -1.09 5.74 4.39
C VAL A 152 -1.25 6.34 3.01
N GLY A 153 -2.38 7.01 2.79
CA GLY A 153 -2.72 7.62 1.52
C GLY A 153 -1.71 8.68 1.08
N GLN A 154 -1.75 9.04 -0.21
CA GLN A 154 -0.82 10.00 -0.82
C GLN A 154 -0.83 11.39 -0.15
N THR A 155 -1.90 11.74 0.58
CA THR A 155 -2.00 13.00 1.34
C THR A 155 -1.38 12.93 2.74
N GLU A 156 -1.15 11.73 3.29
CA GLU A 156 -0.71 11.51 4.67
C GLU A 156 0.76 11.07 4.75
N ALA A 157 1.27 10.37 3.73
CA ALA A 157 2.69 10.01 3.64
C ALA A 157 3.65 11.22 3.71
N PRO A 158 3.36 12.37 3.08
CA PRO A 158 4.21 13.57 3.20
C PRO A 158 4.23 14.17 4.62
N LEU A 159 3.20 13.95 5.44
CA LEU A 159 3.13 14.50 6.79
C LEU A 159 4.21 13.91 7.72
N ILE A 160 4.64 12.68 7.44
CA ILE A 160 5.65 11.93 8.22
C ILE A 160 7.06 12.42 7.89
N VAL A 161 7.28 12.80 6.63
CA VAL A 161 8.54 13.39 6.16
C VAL A 161 8.53 14.92 6.19
N ARG A 162 7.47 15.56 6.72
CA ARG A 162 7.32 17.02 6.80
C ARG A 162 8.55 17.79 7.33
N PRO A 163 9.30 17.33 8.35
CA PRO A 163 10.54 18.01 8.75
C PRO A 163 11.70 17.87 7.75
N TYR A 164 11.63 16.91 6.83
CA TYR A 164 12.61 16.66 5.76
C TYR A 164 12.18 17.20 4.39
N ILE A 165 10.89 17.50 4.17
CA ILE A 165 10.39 18.12 2.93
C ILE A 165 11.07 19.46 2.66
N ALA A 166 11.38 20.24 3.71
CA ALA A 166 12.06 21.52 3.58
C ALA A 166 13.49 21.43 3.02
N THR A 167 14.10 20.24 3.00
CA THR A 167 15.47 20.00 2.51
C THR A 167 15.52 19.02 1.33
N MET A 168 14.37 18.63 0.77
CA MET A 168 14.29 17.74 -0.39
C MET A 168 14.68 18.48 -1.67
N THR A 169 15.44 17.81 -2.54
CA THR A 169 15.84 18.37 -3.83
C THR A 169 14.70 18.25 -4.83
N GLN A 170 14.73 19.04 -5.90
CA GLN A 170 13.65 19.11 -6.90
C GLN A 170 13.34 17.77 -7.61
N TYR A 171 14.20 16.76 -7.47
CA TYR A 171 14.00 15.38 -7.96
C TYR A 171 13.24 14.48 -6.98
N ASP A 172 13.22 14.81 -5.69
CA ASP A 172 12.58 14.02 -4.63
C ASP A 172 11.06 14.35 -4.51
N THR A 173 10.58 15.38 -5.21
CA THR A 173 9.19 15.87 -5.14
C THR A 173 8.42 15.44 -6.38
N ILE A 174 7.55 14.43 -6.23
CA ILE A 174 6.45 14.13 -7.15
C ILE A 174 5.14 14.31 -6.40
#